data_AF-A0A950TGU2-F1
#
_entry.id   AF-A0A950TGU2-F1
#
_cell.length_a   1.000
_cell.length_b   1.000
_cell.length_c   1.000
_cell.angle_alpha   90.00
_cell.angle_beta   90.00
_cell.angle_gamma   90.00
#
_symmetry.space_group_name_H-M   'P 1'
#
loop_
_entity.id
_entity.type
_entity.pdbx_description
1 polymer ?
#
loop_
_entity_poly.entity_id
_entity_poly.type
_entity_poly.pdbx_seq_one_letter_code
_entity_poly.pdbx_strand_id
1 'polypeptide(L)'
;MIGTTARSGPSQWLAEAVATFTLILTILGGLRYSPQSIAWLVGLVITAAYWFTSSTSFANPAVTLARGFTTTFAGIAINHVPAFVVAQIVGALIAIWVATFLFPSTLQTRVMIPGE
;
A
#
# COMPACT_ATOMS: atom_id res chain seq x y z
N MET A 1 -10.59 20.51 -11.71
CA MET A 1 -11.09 19.78 -12.90
C MET A 1 -11.35 18.34 -12.49
N ILE A 2 -12.27 17.61 -13.13
CA ILE A 2 -12.55 16.20 -12.80
C ILE A 2 -11.78 15.31 -13.79
N GLY A 3 -11.12 14.27 -13.30
CA GLY A 3 -10.41 13.30 -14.14
C GLY A 3 -11.37 12.46 -14.98
N THR A 4 -10.98 12.14 -16.21
CA THR A 4 -11.79 11.38 -17.18
C THR A 4 -11.09 10.12 -17.69
N THR A 5 -9.85 9.87 -17.26
CA THR A 5 -9.04 8.73 -17.70
C THR A 5 -9.65 7.41 -17.22
N ALA A 6 -10.07 6.58 -18.16
CA ALA A 6 -10.65 5.28 -17.85
C ALA A 6 -9.59 4.34 -17.26
N ARG A 7 -9.73 4.07 -15.96
CA ARG A 7 -8.97 3.05 -15.24
C ARG A 7 -9.91 2.07 -14.55
N SER A 8 -10.32 1.03 -15.26
CA SER A 8 -11.28 0.04 -14.77
C SER A 8 -10.92 -1.35 -15.28
N GLY A 9 -11.38 -2.35 -14.54
CA GLY A 9 -11.24 -3.75 -14.90
C GLY A 9 -10.57 -4.58 -13.81
N PRO A 10 -10.83 -5.90 -13.78
CA PRO A 10 -10.32 -6.79 -12.73
C PRO A 10 -8.79 -6.78 -12.61
N SER A 11 -8.07 -6.67 -13.73
CA SER A 11 -6.61 -6.61 -13.74
C SER A 11 -6.07 -5.37 -13.03
N GLN A 12 -6.72 -4.21 -13.20
CA GLN A 12 -6.30 -2.97 -12.55
C GLN A 12 -6.61 -2.99 -11.05
N TRP A 13 -7.75 -3.55 -10.64
CA TRP A 13 -8.10 -3.67 -9.24
C TRP A 13 -7.19 -4.67 -8.52
N LEU A 14 -6.92 -5.82 -9.14
CA LEU A 14 -5.98 -6.80 -8.59
C LEU A 14 -4.58 -6.21 -8.47
N ALA A 15 -4.12 -5.45 -9.48
CA ALA A 15 -2.86 -4.74 -9.45
C ALA A 15 -2.75 -3.79 -8.23
N GLU A 16 -3.79 -3.01 -7.95
CA GLU A 16 -3.81 -2.13 -6.76
C GLU A 16 -3.78 -2.92 -5.45
N ALA A 17 -4.54 -4.02 -5.35
CA ALA A 17 -4.53 -4.86 -4.17
C ALA A 17 -3.12 -5.45 -3.92
N VAL A 18 -2.47 -5.96 -4.96
CA VAL A 18 -1.09 -6.51 -4.88
C VAL A 18 -0.06 -5.42 -4.56
N ALA A 19 -0.21 -4.23 -5.15
CA ALA A 19 0.68 -3.10 -4.88
C ALA A 19 0.57 -2.64 -3.42
N THR A 20 -0.65 -2.43 -2.90
CA THR A 20 -0.85 -2.05 -1.50
C THR A 20 -0.43 -3.16 -0.55
N PHE A 21 -0.73 -4.43 -0.88
CA PHE A 21 -0.27 -5.56 -0.10
C PHE A 21 1.25 -5.55 0.09
N THR A 22 1.99 -5.46 -1.02
CA THR A 22 3.45 -5.45 -1.00
C THR A 22 4.00 -4.25 -0.23
N LEU A 23 3.41 -3.07 -0.42
CA LEU A 23 3.81 -1.84 0.27
C LEU A 23 3.63 -1.95 1.79
N ILE A 24 2.45 -2.33 2.24
CA ILE A 24 2.15 -2.43 3.68
C ILE A 24 2.99 -3.53 4.32
N LEU A 25 3.12 -4.69 3.69
CA LEU A 25 3.95 -5.77 4.21
C LEU A 25 5.42 -5.35 4.35
N THR A 26 5.94 -4.61 3.36
CA THR A 26 7.32 -4.08 3.39
C THR A 26 7.50 -3.06 4.50
N ILE A 27 6.54 -2.16 4.71
CA ILE A 27 6.59 -1.18 5.80
C ILE A 27 6.61 -1.90 7.15
N LEU A 28 5.73 -2.89 7.36
CA LEU A 28 5.67 -3.65 8.61
C LEU A 28 6.96 -4.44 8.88
N GLY A 29 7.53 -5.07 7.85
CA GLY A 29 8.82 -5.76 7.94
C GLY A 29 9.98 -4.79 8.22
N GLY A 30 9.98 -3.62 7.55
CA GLY A 30 10.95 -2.55 7.78
C GLY A 30 10.89 -2.03 9.22
N LEU A 31 9.69 -1.76 9.75
CA LEU A 31 9.50 -1.38 11.15
C LEU A 31 10.02 -2.44 12.13
N ARG A 32 9.94 -3.72 11.78
CA ARG A 32 10.38 -4.82 12.65
C ARG A 32 11.90 -4.99 12.67
N TYR A 33 12.56 -4.89 11.51
CA TYR A 33 13.97 -5.30 11.34
C TYR A 33 14.93 -4.18 11.00
N SER A 34 14.49 -3.13 10.30
CA SER A 34 15.33 -1.99 9.95
C SER A 34 14.52 -0.70 9.75
N PRO A 35 14.08 -0.05 10.85
CA PRO A 35 13.26 1.17 10.76
C PRO A 35 13.93 2.30 9.97
N GLN A 36 15.26 2.36 10.02
CA GLN A 36 16.06 3.37 9.32
C GLN A 36 15.99 3.22 7.79
N SER A 37 15.68 2.03 7.28
CA SER A 37 15.61 1.75 5.84
C SER A 37 14.21 1.97 5.24
N ILE A 38 13.20 2.30 6.02
CA ILE A 38 11.79 2.37 5.56
C ILE A 38 11.63 3.31 4.36
N ALA A 39 12.25 4.49 4.39
CA ALA A 39 12.14 5.45 3.29
C ALA A 39 12.64 4.86 1.95
N TRP A 40 13.79 4.18 1.98
CA TRP A 40 14.35 3.48 0.82
C TRP A 40 13.45 2.34 0.37
N LEU A 41 12.99 1.51 1.31
CA LEU A 41 12.12 0.37 1.02
C LEU A 41 10.82 0.81 0.34
N VAL A 42 10.16 1.85 0.87
CA VAL A 42 8.94 2.40 0.29
C VAL A 42 9.18 2.90 -1.14
N GLY A 43 10.25 3.68 -1.36
CA GLY A 43 10.58 4.19 -2.69
C GLY A 43 10.81 3.08 -3.71
N LEU A 44 11.57 2.05 -3.33
CA LEU A 44 11.86 0.90 -4.18
C LEU A 44 10.60 0.07 -4.49
N VAL A 45 9.74 -0.16 -3.50
CA VAL A 45 8.49 -0.91 -3.69
C VAL A 45 7.53 -0.16 -4.61
N ILE A 46 7.36 1.15 -4.44
CA ILE A 46 6.51 1.96 -5.33
C ILE A 46 7.08 1.96 -6.76
N THR A 47 8.41 2.08 -6.90
CA THR A 47 9.08 2.03 -8.22
C THR A 47 8.84 0.67 -8.88
N ALA A 48 9.05 -0.43 -8.17
CA ALA A 48 8.77 -1.76 -8.68
C ALA A 48 7.29 -1.93 -9.06
N ALA A 49 6.37 -1.53 -8.18
CA ALA A 49 4.94 -1.63 -8.43
C ALA A 49 4.50 -0.81 -9.65
N TYR A 50 5.06 0.39 -9.85
CA TYR A 50 4.78 1.20 -11.04
C TYR A 50 5.13 0.48 -12.35
N TRP A 51 6.25 -0.23 -12.40
CA TRP A 51 6.72 -0.95 -13.60
C TRP A 51 6.09 -2.33 -13.79
N PHE A 52 5.81 -3.05 -12.70
CA PHE A 52 5.35 -4.44 -12.77
C PHE A 52 3.84 -4.60 -12.68
N THR A 53 3.08 -3.57 -12.30
CA THR A 53 1.62 -3.64 -12.20
C THR A 53 0.92 -2.97 -13.37
N SER A 54 -0.19 -3.55 -13.81
CA SER A 54 -1.00 -3.02 -14.92
C SER A 54 -1.71 -1.71 -14.60
N SER A 55 -1.81 -1.30 -13.33
CA SER A 55 -2.49 -0.06 -12.90
C SER A 55 -1.56 1.14 -12.79
N THR A 56 -0.24 0.99 -12.95
CA THR A 56 0.80 1.98 -12.59
C THR A 56 0.81 2.35 -11.09
N SER A 57 0.25 1.48 -10.24
CA SER A 57 0.23 1.50 -8.77
C SER A 57 -0.04 2.86 -8.10
N PHE A 58 -1.28 3.08 -7.63
CA PHE A 58 -1.56 4.21 -6.73
C PHE A 58 -1.29 3.84 -5.28
N ALA A 59 -1.70 2.63 -4.90
CA ALA A 59 -1.45 1.98 -3.61
C ALA A 59 -1.83 2.81 -2.36
N ASN A 60 -2.59 3.90 -2.55
CA ASN A 60 -2.87 4.91 -1.54
C ASN A 60 -4.23 5.58 -1.86
N PRO A 61 -5.22 5.48 -0.96
CA PRO A 61 -6.54 6.08 -1.16
C PRO A 61 -6.52 7.60 -1.35
N ALA A 62 -5.66 8.33 -0.63
CA ALA A 62 -5.54 9.77 -0.75
C ALA A 62 -4.96 10.18 -2.12
N VAL A 63 -3.94 9.47 -2.60
CA VAL A 63 -3.38 9.69 -3.94
C VAL A 63 -4.41 9.37 -5.02
N THR A 64 -5.16 8.26 -4.86
CA THR A 64 -6.22 7.85 -5.79
C THR A 64 -7.29 8.93 -5.91
N LEU A 65 -7.74 9.47 -4.77
CA LEU A 65 -8.70 10.56 -4.73
C LEU A 65 -8.16 11.83 -5.39
N ALA A 66 -6.94 12.24 -5.07
CA ALA A 66 -6.30 13.42 -5.67
C ALA A 66 -6.18 13.29 -7.20
N ARG A 67 -5.83 12.09 -7.71
CA ARG A 67 -5.77 11.80 -9.15
C ARG A 67 -7.16 11.81 -9.80
N GLY A 68 -8.22 11.59 -9.03
CA GLY A 68 -9.61 11.78 -9.46
C GLY A 68 -9.97 13.23 -9.80
N PHE A 69 -9.23 14.20 -9.26
CA PHE A 69 -9.38 15.63 -9.53
C PHE A 69 -8.35 16.20 -10.52
N THR A 70 -7.69 15.32 -11.28
CA THR A 70 -6.64 15.69 -12.22
C THR A 70 -6.95 15.17 -13.63
N THR A 71 -6.76 16.00 -14.66
CA THR A 71 -7.04 15.68 -16.08
C THR A 71 -5.81 15.22 -16.88
N THR A 72 -4.69 14.94 -16.21
CA THR A 72 -3.45 14.49 -16.87
C THR A 72 -3.50 13.00 -17.21
N PHE A 73 -2.49 12.48 -17.91
CA PHE A 73 -2.30 11.04 -18.13
C PHE A 73 -2.29 10.23 -16.82
N ALA A 74 -1.85 10.87 -15.73
CA ALA A 74 -1.90 10.28 -14.42
C ALA A 74 -3.33 10.22 -13.84
N GLY A 75 -4.31 10.96 -14.36
CA GLY A 75 -5.67 10.98 -13.81
C GLY A 75 -6.38 9.61 -13.73
N ILE A 76 -7.46 9.58 -12.97
CA ILE A 76 -8.44 8.49 -12.93
C ILE A 76 -9.84 9.09 -13.00
N ALA A 77 -10.76 8.44 -13.71
CA ALA A 77 -12.16 8.80 -13.69
C ALA A 77 -12.71 8.71 -12.25
N ILE A 78 -13.34 9.78 -11.75
CA ILE A 78 -13.73 9.87 -10.33
C ILE A 78 -14.66 8.73 -9.90
N ASN A 79 -15.49 8.22 -10.81
CA ASN A 79 -16.37 7.07 -10.59
C ASN A 79 -15.62 5.74 -10.43
N HIS A 80 -14.34 5.65 -10.82
CA HIS A 80 -13.51 4.46 -10.66
C HIS A 80 -12.68 4.47 -9.37
N VAL A 81 -12.57 5.63 -8.69
CA VAL A 81 -11.86 5.78 -7.42
C VAL A 81 -12.36 4.80 -6.35
N PRO A 82 -13.67 4.59 -6.13
CA PRO A 82 -14.14 3.67 -5.09
C PRO A 82 -13.61 2.24 -5.26
N ALA A 83 -13.57 1.71 -6.49
CA ALA A 83 -13.08 0.36 -6.75
C ALA A 83 -11.57 0.22 -6.43
N PHE A 84 -10.78 1.24 -6.75
CA PHE A 84 -9.35 1.28 -6.42
C PHE A 84 -9.15 1.34 -4.90
N VAL A 85 -9.91 2.19 -4.19
CA VAL A 85 -9.82 2.31 -2.73
C VAL A 85 -10.19 0.99 -2.05
N VAL A 86 -11.25 0.32 -2.49
CA VAL A 86 -11.64 -0.99 -1.96
C VAL A 86 -10.53 -2.01 -2.19
N ALA A 87 -9.95 -2.08 -3.39
CA ALA A 87 -8.84 -2.99 -3.67
C ALA A 87 -7.61 -2.72 -2.78
N GLN A 88 -7.27 -1.45 -2.56
CA GLN A 88 -6.16 -1.04 -1.69
C GLN A 88 -6.43 -1.45 -0.24
N ILE A 89 -7.65 -1.23 0.28
CA ILE A 89 -8.03 -1.65 1.63
C ILE A 89 -7.91 -3.16 1.77
N VAL A 90 -8.42 -3.93 0.80
CA VAL A 90 -8.29 -5.40 0.81
C VAL A 90 -6.83 -5.82 0.82
N GLY A 91 -5.99 -5.24 -0.04
CA GLY A 91 -4.54 -5.51 -0.07
C GLY A 91 -3.86 -5.21 1.26
N ALA A 92 -4.18 -4.07 1.88
CA ALA A 92 -3.62 -3.66 3.18
C ALA A 92 -4.03 -4.63 4.31
N LEU A 93 -5.31 -5.02 4.37
CA LEU A 93 -5.82 -5.94 5.38
C LEU A 93 -5.16 -7.33 5.26
N ILE A 94 -5.00 -7.83 4.03
CA ILE A 94 -4.31 -9.09 3.78
C ILE A 94 -2.84 -8.98 4.20
N ALA A 95 -2.16 -7.86 3.93
CA ALA A 95 -0.78 -7.65 4.35
C ALA A 95 -0.61 -7.62 5.87
N ILE A 96 -1.53 -6.94 6.58
CA ILE A 96 -1.55 -6.94 8.05
C ILE A 96 -1.71 -8.37 8.57
N TRP A 97 -2.68 -9.12 8.02
CA TRP A 97 -2.90 -10.52 8.42
C TRP A 97 -1.66 -11.38 8.19
N VAL A 98 -1.04 -11.33 7.00
CA VAL A 98 0.20 -12.05 6.69
C VAL A 98 1.35 -11.63 7.61
N ALA A 99 1.48 -10.34 7.92
CA ALA A 99 2.52 -9.82 8.79
C ALA A 99 2.46 -10.41 10.20
N THR A 100 1.28 -10.80 10.70
CA THR A 100 1.16 -11.43 12.03
C THR A 100 1.89 -12.78 12.09
N PHE A 101 1.96 -13.51 10.96
CA PHE A 101 2.67 -14.77 10.87
C PHE A 101 4.17 -14.57 10.57
N LEU A 102 4.49 -13.61 9.70
CA LEU A 102 5.87 -13.40 9.27
C LEU A 102 6.71 -12.61 10.29
N PHE A 103 6.10 -11.68 11.01
CA PHE A 103 6.78 -10.74 11.90
C PHE A 103 6.21 -10.81 13.33
N PRO A 104 6.27 -11.98 13.99
CA PRO A 104 5.73 -12.12 15.34
C PRO A 104 6.43 -11.13 16.28
N SER A 105 5.61 -10.42 17.06
CA SER A 105 6.09 -9.63 18.19
C SER A 105 6.60 -10.59 19.24
N THR A 106 7.92 -10.72 19.37
CA THR A 106 8.52 -11.25 20.58
C THR A 106 8.04 -10.37 21.71
N LEU A 107 7.16 -10.90 22.57
CA LEU A 107 6.82 -10.30 23.85
C LEU A 107 8.16 -10.07 24.56
N GLN A 108 8.67 -8.84 24.50
CA GLN A 108 9.69 -8.40 25.41
C GLN A 108 8.94 -8.28 26.72
N THR A 109 8.84 -9.40 27.45
CA THR A 109 8.59 -9.39 28.87
C THR A 109 9.66 -8.47 29.41
N ARG A 110 9.33 -7.18 29.56
CA ARG A 110 10.00 -6.31 30.49
C ARG A 110 9.83 -7.07 31.78
N VAL A 111 10.85 -7.85 32.15
CA VAL A 111 11.05 -8.29 33.51
C VAL A 111 11.05 -6.96 34.25
N MET A 112 9.89 -6.65 34.82
CA MET A 112 9.76 -5.65 35.85
C MET A 112 10.72 -6.14 36.91
N ILE A 113 11.93 -5.57 36.94
CA ILE A 113 12.82 -5.72 38.09
C ILE A 113 12.11 -4.94 39.18
N PRO A 114 11.53 -5.59 40.20
CA PRO A 114 10.98 -4.86 41.32
C PRO A 114 12.20 -4.42 42.15
N GLY A 115 12.57 -3.14 42.09
CA GLY A 115 13.54 -2.55 43.03
C GLY A 115 14.66 -1.70 42.45
N GLU A 116 14.40 -0.84 41.46
CA GLU A 116 15.18 0.40 41.29
C GLU A 116 14.34 1.58 41.83
#